data_AF-A0A7Z9HGQ0-F1
#
_entry.id   AF-A0A7Z9HGQ0-F1
#
_cell.length_a   1.000
_cell.length_b   1.000
_cell.length_c   1.000
_cell.angle_alpha   90.00
_cell.angle_beta   90.00
_cell.angle_gamma   90.00
#
_symmetry.space_group_name_H-M   'P 1'
#
loop_
_entity.id
_entity.type
_entity.pdbx_description
1 polymer ?
#
loop_
_entity_poly.entity_id
_entity_poly.type
_entity_poly.pdbx_seq_one_letter_code
_entity_poly.pdbx_strand_id
1 'polypeptide(L)'
;MTEILAVGERRLNMLRAFNSREGIGRESDTLPKKMFKRPLEGGRSEGYVLDEKEWEAALEDYYRLCDWDVKTGHPSLKKMESLGLGWVVAENEALSHVVT
;
A
#
# COMPACT_ATOMS: atom_id res chain seq x y z
N MET A 1 -16.55 -6.76 -16.84
CA MET A 1 -15.67 -5.73 -16.24
C MET A 1 -15.14 -6.18 -14.88
N THR A 2 -15.99 -6.75 -14.01
CA THR A 2 -15.63 -7.24 -12.66
C THR A 2 -14.42 -8.17 -12.63
N GLU A 3 -14.34 -9.15 -13.54
CA GLU A 3 -13.21 -10.09 -13.60
C GLU A 3 -11.86 -9.40 -13.87
N ILE A 4 -11.81 -8.40 -14.75
CA ILE A 4 -10.58 -7.67 -15.07
C ILE A 4 -10.11 -6.87 -13.84
N LEU A 5 -11.05 -6.25 -13.12
CA LEU A 5 -10.74 -5.52 -11.88
C LEU A 5 -10.22 -6.47 -10.79
N ALA A 6 -10.85 -7.64 -10.63
CA ALA A 6 -10.41 -8.65 -9.67
C ALA A 6 -9.01 -9.20 -9.99
N VAL A 7 -8.68 -9.39 -11.27
CA VAL A 7 -7.31 -9.77 -11.69
C VAL A 7 -6.30 -8.67 -11.34
N GLY A 8 -6.66 -7.40 -11.55
CA GLY A 8 -5.82 -6.26 -11.16
C GLY A 8 -5.57 -6.21 -9.65
N GLU A 9 -6.62 -6.38 -8.84
CA GLU A 9 -6.53 -6.40 -7.38
C GLU A 9 -5.68 -7.58 -6.87
N ARG A 10 -5.86 -8.77 -7.46
CA ARG A 10 -5.03 -9.95 -7.17
C ARG A 10 -3.55 -9.68 -7.46
N ARG A 11 -3.25 -9.11 -8.62
CA ARG A 11 -1.87 -8.75 -9.01
C ARG A 11 -1.26 -7.74 -8.04
N LEU A 12 -2.01 -6.69 -7.67
CA LEU A 12 -1.54 -5.67 -6.73
C LEU A 12 -1.18 -6.29 -5.37
N ASN A 13 -2.05 -7.16 -4.83
CA ASN A 13 -1.83 -7.79 -3.54
C ASN A 13 -0.68 -8.82 -3.59
N MET A 14 -0.46 -9.52 -4.69
CA MET A 14 0.72 -10.37 -4.85
C MET A 14 2.03 -9.58 -4.86
N LEU A 15 2.07 -8.43 -5.56
CA LEU A 15 3.24 -7.55 -5.55
C LEU A 15 3.50 -6.99 -4.15
N ARG A 16 2.44 -6.61 -3.44
CA ARG A 16 2.57 -6.11 -2.06
C ARG A 16 3.02 -7.21 -1.11
N ALA A 17 2.48 -8.43 -1.21
CA ALA A 17 2.93 -9.57 -0.43
C ALA A 17 4.41 -9.87 -0.69
N PHE A 18 4.86 -9.87 -1.95
CA PHE A 18 6.28 -10.01 -2.26
C PHE A 18 7.13 -8.96 -1.52
N ASN A 19 6.75 -7.68 -1.59
CA ASN A 19 7.43 -6.60 -0.87
C ASN A 19 7.44 -6.83 0.65
N SER A 20 6.31 -7.23 1.24
CA SER A 20 6.20 -7.57 2.65
C SER A 20 7.18 -8.68 3.06
N ARG A 21 7.32 -9.73 2.24
CA ARG A 21 8.29 -10.81 2.46
C ARG A 21 9.73 -10.30 2.47
N GLU A 22 10.04 -9.34 1.62
CA GLU A 22 11.37 -8.71 1.53
C GLU A 22 11.57 -7.59 2.57
N GLY A 23 10.63 -7.39 3.49
CA GLY A 23 10.72 -6.41 4.58
C GLY A 23 10.38 -4.97 4.18
N ILE A 24 9.70 -4.78 3.05
CA ILE A 24 9.21 -3.47 2.59
C ILE A 24 7.77 -3.29 3.07
N GLY A 25 7.56 -2.30 3.95
CA GLY A 25 6.27 -1.95 4.53
C GLY A 25 5.98 -0.46 4.48
N ARG A 26 5.14 0.00 5.42
CA ARG A 26 4.65 1.38 5.53
C ARG A 26 5.77 2.42 5.52
N GLU A 27 6.92 2.11 6.13
CA GLU A 27 8.08 3.00 6.20
C GLU A 27 8.66 3.36 4.83
N SER A 28 8.41 2.52 3.82
CA SER A 28 8.86 2.72 2.45
C SER A 28 7.85 3.51 1.60
N ASP A 29 6.58 3.63 2.04
CA ASP A 29 5.51 4.33 1.32
C ASP A 29 5.52 5.83 1.62
N THR A 30 6.60 6.49 1.20
CA THR A 30 6.83 7.92 1.44
C THR A 30 7.14 8.68 0.17
N LEU A 31 7.12 10.01 0.26
CA LEU A 31 7.45 10.91 -0.83
C LEU A 31 8.78 11.64 -0.56
N PRO A 32 9.48 12.09 -1.61
CA PRO A 32 10.66 12.93 -1.44
C PRO A 32 10.34 14.19 -0.62
N LYS A 33 11.21 14.55 0.34
CA LYS A 33 11.03 15.70 1.25
C LYS A 33 10.67 17.03 0.56
N LYS A 34 11.09 17.21 -0.70
CA LYS A 34 10.78 18.41 -1.49
C LYS A 34 9.28 18.59 -1.74
N MET A 35 8.49 17.51 -1.77
CA MET A 35 7.04 17.57 -2.00
C MET A 35 6.30 18.29 -0.86
N PHE A 36 6.88 18.26 0.35
CA PHE A 36 6.33 18.90 1.56
C PHE A 36 6.97 20.26 1.87
N LYS A 37 8.21 20.48 1.40
CA LYS A 37 9.03 21.64 1.83
C LYS A 37 9.30 22.67 0.76
N ARG A 38 9.25 22.29 -0.52
CA ARG A 38 9.56 23.19 -1.63
C ARG A 38 8.29 23.46 -2.43
N PRO A 39 7.70 24.67 -2.30
CA PRO A 39 6.53 25.02 -3.09
C PRO A 39 6.85 25.01 -4.58
N LEU A 40 5.84 24.68 -5.38
CA LEU A 40 5.92 24.84 -6.83
C LEU A 40 6.07 26.32 -7.20
N GLU A 41 6.82 26.59 -8.25
CA GLU A 41 7.08 27.94 -8.77
C GLU A 41 6.48 28.07 -10.17
N GLY A 42 5.64 29.09 -10.39
CA GLY A 42 4.96 29.33 -11.65
C GLY A 42 3.71 28.47 -11.90
N GLY A 43 2.82 28.99 -12.75
CA GLY A 43 1.59 28.31 -13.16
C GLY A 43 0.48 28.33 -12.11
N ARG A 44 -0.57 27.52 -12.32
CA ARG A 44 -1.79 27.54 -11.50
C ARG A 44 -1.64 26.95 -10.10
N SER A 45 -0.62 26.13 -9.89
CA SER A 45 -0.34 25.47 -8.61
C SER A 45 0.85 26.10 -7.90
N GLU A 46 1.22 27.34 -8.24
CA GLU A 46 2.27 28.08 -7.54
C GLU A 46 1.98 28.14 -6.04
N GLY A 47 3.03 27.98 -5.24
CA GLY A 47 2.94 28.00 -3.78
C GLY A 47 2.47 26.69 -3.15
N TYR A 48 1.96 25.72 -3.92
CA TYR A 48 1.51 24.45 -3.37
C TYR A 48 2.65 23.57 -2.88
N VAL A 49 2.47 23.04 -1.68
CA VAL A 49 3.17 21.89 -1.10
C VAL A 49 2.12 20.91 -0.55
N LEU A 50 2.51 19.65 -0.37
CA LEU A 50 1.69 18.70 0.36
C LEU A 50 1.80 18.97 1.87
N ASP A 51 0.68 18.82 2.58
CA ASP A 51 0.70 18.72 4.04
C ASP A 51 1.06 17.30 4.48
N GLU A 52 1.98 17.18 5.44
CA GLU A 52 2.47 15.87 5.91
C GLU A 52 1.36 15.07 6.62
N LYS A 53 0.44 15.73 7.34
CA LYS A 53 -0.64 15.04 8.05
C LYS A 53 -1.74 14.60 7.10
N GLU A 54 -2.07 15.42 6.10
CA GLU A 54 -3.01 15.04 5.05
C GLU A 54 -2.49 13.87 4.22
N TRP A 55 -1.19 13.86 3.90
CA TRP A 55 -0.55 12.71 3.25
C TRP A 55 -0.64 11.44 4.08
N GLU A 56 -0.31 11.52 5.38
CA GLU A 56 -0.36 10.37 6.28
C GLU A 56 -1.79 9.82 6.41
N ALA A 57 -2.79 10.70 6.55
CA ALA A 57 -4.20 10.31 6.60
C ALA A 57 -4.65 9.62 5.29
N ALA A 58 -4.28 10.18 4.15
CA ALA A 58 -4.58 9.60 2.84
C ALA A 58 -3.93 8.21 2.66
N LEU A 59 -2.71 8.03 3.18
CA LEU A 59 -2.01 6.74 3.16
C LEU A 59 -2.74 5.69 4.00
N GLU A 60 -3.17 6.05 5.21
CA GLU A 60 -3.97 5.15 6.04
C GLU A 60 -5.31 4.78 5.39
N ASP A 61 -5.98 5.75 4.78
CA ASP A 61 -7.24 5.50 4.07
C ASP A 61 -7.02 4.56 2.88
N TYR A 62 -5.93 4.72 2.14
CA TYR A 62 -5.57 3.80 1.07
C TYR A 62 -5.39 2.37 1.58
N TYR A 63 -4.72 2.18 2.72
CA TYR A 63 -4.58 0.85 3.34
C TYR A 63 -5.91 0.26 3.76
N ARG A 64 -6.80 1.05 4.38
CA ARG A 64 -8.15 0.60 4.74
C ARG A 64 -8.95 0.17 3.51
N LEU A 65 -8.86 0.93 2.42
CA LEU A 65 -9.54 0.60 1.15
C LEU A 65 -9.01 -0.70 0.53
N CYS A 66 -7.71 -0.97 0.68
CA CYS A 66 -7.08 -2.20 0.20
C CYS A 66 -7.23 -3.39 1.16
N ASP A 67 -7.81 -3.19 2.35
CA ASP A 67 -7.83 -4.16 3.46
C ASP A 67 -6.40 -4.62 3.84
N TRP A 68 -5.53 -3.62 4.04
CA TRP A 68 -4.16 -3.77 4.52
C TRP A 68 -4.05 -3.28 5.96
N ASP A 69 -3.12 -3.84 6.72
CA ASP A 69 -2.83 -3.40 8.08
C ASP A 69 -2.26 -1.98 8.06
N VAL A 70 -2.88 -1.07 8.83
CA VAL A 70 -2.51 0.35 8.81
C VAL A 70 -1.12 0.58 9.38
N LYS A 71 -0.65 -0.26 10.31
CA LYS A 71 0.65 -0.04 10.98
C LYS A 71 1.82 -0.49 10.13
N THR A 72 1.68 -1.62 9.45
CA THR A 72 2.74 -2.28 8.68
C THR A 72 2.61 -2.03 7.17
N GLY A 73 1.41 -1.70 6.69
CA GLY A 73 1.11 -1.59 5.26
C GLY A 73 1.08 -2.94 4.54
N HIS A 74 1.04 -4.07 5.26
CA HIS A 74 0.96 -5.40 4.67
C HIS A 74 -0.49 -5.80 4.39
N PRO A 75 -0.77 -6.62 3.36
CA PRO A 75 -2.11 -7.15 3.13
C PRO A 75 -2.62 -7.95 4.33
N SER A 76 -3.91 -7.89 4.64
CA SER A 76 -4.50 -8.81 5.64
C SER A 76 -4.64 -10.22 5.08
N LEU A 77 -4.61 -11.23 5.94
CA LEU A 77 -4.87 -12.62 5.51
C LEU A 77 -6.25 -12.74 4.83
N LYS A 78 -7.26 -12.08 5.40
CA LYS A 78 -8.62 -12.03 4.85
C LYS A 78 -8.64 -11.50 3.41
N LYS A 79 -7.89 -10.43 3.11
CA LYS A 79 -7.78 -9.91 1.75
C LYS A 79 -7.17 -10.94 0.81
N MET A 80 -6.08 -11.59 1.22
CA MET A 80 -5.41 -12.62 0.41
C MET A 80 -6.35 -13.79 0.11
N GLU A 81 -7.08 -14.29 1.11
CA GLU A 81 -8.07 -15.36 0.93
C GLU A 81 -9.19 -14.95 -0.02
N SER A 82 -9.74 -13.73 0.13
CA SER A 82 -10.82 -13.23 -0.73
C SER A 82 -10.44 -13.16 -2.22
N LEU A 83 -9.14 -13.03 -2.52
CA LEU A 83 -8.59 -12.97 -3.88
C LEU A 83 -8.15 -14.34 -4.41
N GLY A 84 -8.31 -15.42 -3.63
CA GLY A 84 -7.82 -16.75 -3.97
C GLY A 84 -6.29 -16.90 -3.84
N LEU A 85 -5.66 -16.06 -3.02
CA LEU A 85 -4.21 -16.04 -2.76
C LEU A 85 -3.84 -16.60 -1.38
N GLY A 86 -4.79 -17.14 -0.61
CA GLY A 86 -4.50 -17.69 0.72
C GLY A 86 -3.38 -18.74 0.71
N TRP A 87 -3.27 -19.53 -0.36
CA TRP A 87 -2.20 -20.50 -0.56
C TRP A 87 -0.80 -19.86 -0.57
N VAL A 88 -0.65 -18.64 -1.09
CA VAL A 88 0.64 -17.92 -1.14
C VAL A 88 1.16 -17.67 0.27
N VAL A 89 0.25 -17.35 1.20
CA VAL A 89 0.59 -17.10 2.61
C VAL A 89 0.83 -18.42 3.34
N ALA A 90 -0.03 -19.42 3.11
CA ALA A 90 0.06 -20.72 3.78
C ALA A 90 1.32 -21.52 3.41
N GLU A 91 1.77 -21.44 2.16
CA GLU A 91 2.92 -22.19 1.64
C GLU A 91 4.25 -21.43 1.76
N ASN A 92 4.22 -20.20 2.26
CA ASN A 92 5.41 -19.36 2.42
C ASN A 92 5.59 -18.96 3.89
N GLU A 93 6.48 -19.65 4.59
CA GLU A 93 6.75 -19.45 6.02
C GLU A 93 7.06 -17.98 6.35
N ALA A 94 7.90 -17.31 5.55
CA ALA A 94 8.23 -15.90 5.76
C ALA A 94 7.00 -14.99 5.65
N LEU A 95 6.09 -15.24 4.70
CA LEU A 95 4.85 -14.48 4.58
C LEU A 95 3.84 -14.78 5.68
N SER A 96 3.79 -16.02 6.18
CA SER A 96 2.84 -16.43 7.22
C SER A 96 3.02 -15.67 8.54
N HIS A 97 4.23 -15.13 8.78
CA HIS A 97 4.52 -14.30 9.95
C HIS A 97 4.23 -12.81 9.75
N VAL A 98 4.04 -12.39 8.49
CA VAL A 98 3.96 -10.98 8.10
C VAL A 98 2.55 -10.59 7.66
N VAL A 99 1.85 -11.51 7.01
CA VAL A 99 0.45 -11.39 6.59
C VAL A 99 -0.41 -12.18 7.56
N THR A 100 -1.11 -11.47 8.46
CA THR A 100 -1.96 -12.05 9.52
C THR A 100 -3.43 -11.68 9.36
#